data_AF-A0A4R0HR94-F1
#
_entry.id   AF-A0A4R0HR94-F1
#
_cell.length_a   1.000
_cell.length_b   1.000
_cell.length_c   1.000
_cell.angle_alpha   90.00
_cell.angle_beta   90.00
_cell.angle_gamma   90.00
#
_symmetry.space_group_name_H-M   'P 1'
#
loop_
_entity.id
_entity.type
_entity.pdbx_description
1 polymer ?
#
loop_
_entity_poly.entity_id
_entity_poly.type
_entity_poly.pdbx_seq_one_letter_code
_entity_poly.pdbx_strand_id
1 'polypeptide(L)'
;MSAKAVRRWGWLGTFVIGGALYLAVLAVLTDTGNPNLFPTMILLGALVVPLTFVTFAAGRSGRWLIDGPTLGGCLLFGGVVGVLVAGLLEYDAMRRLGTLPMVGVGLIEEAAKLVVPAILVVFFGHRYRTSIGRGIVIGVAVGTGFAVLETMGYAFVALLQSNGNVGAAEQTLFIRGLLSPAGHAAWTGLACWGLWRFVLEPTGKRFAGFLGMYALAVALHSTWDGIGGRITYAVVGAISIGLLLYGLRRAQRAEVPATV
;
A
#
# COMPACT_ATOMS: atom_id res chain seq x y z
N MET A 1 -0.77 30.39 3.98
CA MET A 1 0.29 29.36 3.81
C MET A 1 0.49 29.07 2.33
N SER A 2 1.72 28.88 1.86
CA SER A 2 1.98 28.42 0.48
C SER A 2 1.36 27.02 0.24
N ALA A 3 0.84 26.75 -0.95
CA ALA A 3 0.30 25.43 -1.33
C ALA A 3 1.31 24.28 -1.09
N LYS A 4 2.61 24.55 -1.19
CA LYS A 4 3.68 23.59 -0.84
C LYS A 4 3.74 23.30 0.66
N ALA A 5 3.52 24.31 1.51
CA ALA A 5 3.50 24.13 2.96
C ALA A 5 2.26 23.34 3.40
N VAL A 6 1.10 23.61 2.80
CA VAL A 6 -0.13 22.83 3.06
C VAL A 6 0.08 21.35 2.72
N ARG A 7 0.64 21.03 1.54
CA ARG A 7 0.89 19.63 1.17
C ARG A 7 1.94 18.93 2.05
N ARG A 8 2.96 19.66 2.52
CA ARG A 8 4.01 19.12 3.41
C ARG A 8 3.46 18.69 4.78
N TRP A 9 2.43 19.36 5.26
CA TRP A 9 1.83 19.13 6.57
C TRP A 9 0.46 18.44 6.51
N GLY A 10 -0.06 18.16 5.32
CA GLY A 10 -1.37 17.50 5.13
C GLY A 10 -1.50 16.17 5.87
N TRP A 11 -0.41 15.42 6.02
CA TRP A 11 -0.39 14.16 6.78
C TRP A 11 -0.78 14.33 8.26
N LEU A 12 -0.44 15.47 8.89
CA LEU A 12 -0.89 15.76 10.27
C LEU A 12 -2.40 15.91 10.30
N GLY A 13 -2.97 16.63 9.34
CA GLY A 13 -4.41 16.79 9.21
C GLY A 13 -5.10 15.45 8.99
N THR A 14 -4.59 14.63 8.08
CA THR A 14 -5.10 13.27 7.82
C THR A 14 -5.09 12.41 9.09
N PHE A 15 -3.98 12.42 9.84
CA PHE A 15 -3.85 11.63 11.05
C PHE A 15 -4.77 12.11 12.19
N VAL A 16 -4.74 13.42 12.48
CA VAL A 16 -5.49 14.00 13.60
C VAL A 16 -7.00 13.96 13.33
N ILE A 17 -7.44 14.40 12.15
CA ILE A 17 -8.87 14.41 11.80
C ILE A 17 -9.37 12.98 11.62
N GLY A 18 -8.63 12.15 10.88
CA GLY A 18 -9.00 10.75 10.67
C GLY A 18 -9.07 9.96 11.97
N GLY A 19 -8.08 10.14 12.87
CA GLY A 19 -8.05 9.52 14.19
C GLY A 19 -9.20 10.01 15.08
N ALA A 20 -9.49 11.31 15.10
CA ALA A 20 -10.63 11.84 15.85
C ALA A 20 -11.97 11.28 15.36
N LEU A 21 -12.15 11.19 14.03
CA LEU A 21 -13.36 10.58 13.45
C LEU A 21 -13.47 9.09 13.79
N TYR A 22 -12.37 8.34 13.74
CA TYR A 22 -12.35 6.94 14.15
C TYR A 22 -12.76 6.77 15.62
N LEU A 23 -12.17 7.55 16.52
CA LEU A 23 -12.50 7.51 17.95
C LEU A 23 -13.96 7.91 18.22
N ALA A 24 -14.49 8.89 17.49
CA ALA A 24 -15.90 9.29 17.61
C ALA A 24 -16.83 8.15 17.17
N VAL A 25 -16.54 7.48 16.05
CA VAL A 25 -17.33 6.33 15.57
C VAL A 25 -17.25 5.17 16.57
N LEU A 26 -16.07 4.89 17.11
CA LEU A 26 -15.88 3.85 18.12
C LEU A 26 -16.68 4.15 19.39
N ALA A 27 -16.62 5.39 19.89
CA ALA A 27 -17.37 5.79 21.08
C ALA A 27 -18.89 5.63 20.90
N VAL A 28 -19.44 6.09 19.77
CA VAL A 28 -20.88 5.92 19.49
C VAL A 28 -21.25 4.46 19.28
N LEU A 29 -20.40 3.67 18.63
CA LEU A 29 -20.62 2.23 18.45
C LEU A 29 -20.66 1.51 19.79
N THR A 30 -19.72 1.78 20.70
CA THR A 30 -19.66 1.15 22.02
C THR A 30 -20.81 1.58 22.92
N ASP A 31 -21.22 2.85 22.86
CA ASP A 31 -22.31 3.38 23.69
C ASP A 31 -23.69 2.90 23.23
N THR A 32 -23.94 2.92 21.92
CA THR A 32 -25.27 2.60 21.35
C THR A 32 -25.45 1.14 20.97
N GLY A 33 -24.36 0.39 20.80
CA GLY A 33 -24.40 -0.97 20.24
C GLY A 33 -24.90 -1.03 18.79
N ASN A 34 -24.94 0.10 18.08
CA ASN A 34 -25.52 0.18 16.74
C ASN A 34 -24.63 -0.52 15.69
N PRO A 35 -25.04 -1.68 15.13
CA PRO A 35 -24.21 -2.44 14.21
C PRO A 35 -23.98 -1.73 12.87
N ASN A 36 -24.79 -0.73 12.53
CA ASN A 36 -24.61 0.06 11.30
C ASN A 36 -23.30 0.87 11.30
N LEU A 37 -22.65 1.03 12.46
CA LEU A 37 -21.36 1.72 12.58
C LEU A 37 -20.16 0.78 12.34
N PHE A 38 -20.34 -0.53 12.26
CA PHE A 38 -19.24 -1.46 11.99
C PHE A 38 -18.52 -1.18 10.67
N PRO A 39 -19.21 -0.99 9.52
CA PRO A 39 -18.52 -0.70 8.26
C PRO A 39 -17.72 0.59 8.32
N THR A 40 -18.23 1.61 9.01
CA THR A 40 -17.55 2.91 9.19
C THR A 40 -16.30 2.76 10.05
N MET A 41 -16.39 2.04 11.18
CA MET A 41 -15.26 1.78 12.07
C MET A 41 -14.16 0.98 11.35
N ILE A 42 -14.54 -0.05 10.59
CA ILE A 42 -13.63 -0.88 9.80
C ILE A 42 -12.94 -0.05 8.72
N LEU A 43 -13.68 0.77 7.96
CA LEU A 43 -13.11 1.64 6.94
C LEU A 43 -12.10 2.62 7.53
N LEU A 44 -12.47 3.35 8.60
CA LEU A 44 -11.59 4.34 9.21
C LEU A 44 -10.36 3.68 9.84
N GLY A 45 -10.53 2.57 10.56
CA GLY A 45 -9.42 1.84 11.17
C GLY A 45 -8.41 1.32 10.14
N ALA A 46 -8.89 0.88 8.97
CA ALA A 46 -8.02 0.43 7.89
C ALA A 46 -7.35 1.59 7.13
N LEU A 47 -8.01 2.76 7.04
CA LEU A 47 -7.60 3.85 6.15
C LEU A 47 -6.68 4.90 6.79
N VAL A 48 -6.88 5.26 8.06
CA VAL A 48 -6.27 6.47 8.66
C VAL A 48 -4.74 6.45 8.62
N VAL A 49 -4.12 5.40 9.17
CA VAL A 49 -2.65 5.29 9.20
C VAL A 49 -2.05 5.15 7.80
N PRO A 50 -2.58 4.27 6.92
CA PRO A 50 -2.00 4.11 5.58
C PRO A 50 -2.16 5.37 4.71
N LEU A 51 -3.30 6.05 4.80
CA LEU A 51 -3.52 7.32 4.09
C LEU A 51 -2.61 8.44 4.65
N THR A 52 -2.36 8.46 5.96
CA THR A 52 -1.38 9.36 6.58
C THR A 52 0.01 9.14 5.97
N PHE A 53 0.40 7.88 5.76
CA PHE A 53 1.68 7.56 5.12
C PHE A 53 1.74 8.01 3.65
N VAL A 54 0.68 7.77 2.86
CA VAL A 54 0.62 8.22 1.46
C VAL A 54 0.72 9.73 1.36
N THR A 55 -0.03 10.47 2.19
CA THR A 55 0.02 11.93 2.22
C THR A 55 1.36 12.46 2.71
N PHE A 56 2.01 11.77 3.68
CA PHE A 56 3.37 12.07 4.10
C PHE A 56 4.37 11.88 2.95
N ALA A 57 4.34 10.74 2.27
CA ALA A 57 5.23 10.42 1.16
C ALA A 57 5.05 11.40 -0.01
N ALA A 58 3.81 11.72 -0.38
CA ALA A 58 3.48 12.68 -1.44
C ALA A 58 3.78 14.16 -1.04
N GLY A 59 3.73 14.48 0.25
CA GLY A 59 4.06 15.79 0.79
C GLY A 59 5.57 16.04 0.87
N ARG A 60 6.34 15.01 1.24
CA ARG A 60 7.80 15.09 1.39
C ARG A 60 8.58 14.82 0.11
N SER A 61 7.94 14.24 -0.91
CA SER A 61 8.53 14.07 -2.23
C SER A 61 9.03 15.37 -2.83
N GLY A 62 8.33 16.50 -2.63
CA GLY A 62 8.71 17.88 -2.97
C GLY A 62 8.89 18.19 -4.47
N ARG A 63 9.37 17.22 -5.25
CA ARG A 63 9.73 17.25 -6.67
C ARG A 63 8.77 16.44 -7.55
N TRP A 64 8.23 15.34 -7.02
CA TRP A 64 7.35 14.44 -7.76
C TRP A 64 5.89 14.80 -7.48
N LEU A 65 5.40 15.75 -8.27
CA LEU A 65 4.03 16.22 -8.19
C LEU A 65 3.11 15.20 -8.86
N ILE A 66 2.49 14.34 -8.05
CA ILE A 66 1.26 13.65 -8.42
C ILE A 66 0.11 14.48 -7.87
N ASP A 67 -0.84 14.82 -8.73
CA ASP A 67 -2.05 15.53 -8.33
C ASP A 67 -2.93 14.64 -7.43
N GLY A 68 -3.70 15.27 -6.54
CA GLY A 68 -4.57 14.58 -5.58
C GLY A 68 -5.53 13.58 -6.25
N PRO A 69 -6.23 13.93 -7.34
CA PRO A 69 -7.10 13.01 -8.06
C PRO A 69 -6.38 11.77 -8.57
N THR A 70 -5.19 11.92 -9.17
CA THR A 70 -4.40 10.77 -9.63
C THR A 70 -3.97 9.88 -8.45
N LEU A 71 -3.53 10.48 -7.34
CA LEU A 71 -3.11 9.73 -6.16
C LEU A 71 -4.29 8.97 -5.52
N GLY A 72 -5.45 9.62 -5.41
CA GLY A 72 -6.70 9.01 -4.94
C GLY A 72 -7.19 7.93 -5.89
N GLY A 73 -7.08 8.12 -7.20
CA GLY A 73 -7.40 7.10 -8.20
C GLY A 73 -6.47 5.88 -8.10
N CYS A 74 -5.17 6.09 -7.88
CA CYS A 74 -4.23 4.98 -7.65
C CYS A 74 -4.59 4.20 -6.38
N LEU A 75 -4.99 4.87 -5.31
CA LEU A 75 -5.45 4.22 -4.08
C LEU A 75 -6.75 3.44 -4.31
N LEU A 76 -7.77 4.07 -4.91
CA LEU A 76 -9.07 3.44 -5.13
C LEU A 76 -8.98 2.27 -6.11
N PHE A 77 -8.51 2.50 -7.33
CA PHE A 77 -8.44 1.46 -8.35
C PHE A 77 -7.37 0.42 -8.02
N GLY A 78 -6.24 0.84 -7.43
CA GLY A 78 -5.20 -0.08 -6.97
C GLY A 78 -5.73 -1.05 -5.92
N GLY A 79 -6.54 -0.54 -4.98
CA GLY A 79 -7.25 -1.37 -4.02
C GLY A 79 -8.26 -2.30 -4.67
N VAL A 80 -9.26 -1.73 -5.35
CA VAL A 80 -10.39 -2.51 -5.88
C VAL A 80 -9.94 -3.53 -6.92
N VAL A 81 -9.17 -3.11 -7.93
CA VAL A 81 -8.68 -4.03 -8.98
C VAL A 81 -7.73 -5.05 -8.36
N GLY A 82 -6.87 -4.64 -7.43
CA GLY A 82 -5.93 -5.52 -6.78
C GLY A 82 -6.62 -6.65 -6.02
N VAL A 83 -7.54 -6.35 -5.10
CA VAL A 83 -8.24 -7.39 -4.32
C VAL A 83 -9.13 -8.28 -5.19
N LEU A 84 -9.74 -7.74 -6.25
CA LEU A 84 -10.54 -8.53 -7.19
C LEU A 84 -9.67 -9.52 -7.98
N VAL A 85 -8.56 -9.05 -8.54
CA VAL A 85 -7.66 -9.90 -9.32
C VAL A 85 -6.99 -10.94 -8.43
N ALA A 86 -6.50 -10.55 -7.25
CA ALA A 86 -5.92 -11.46 -6.29
C ALA A 86 -6.93 -12.54 -5.86
N GLY A 87 -8.13 -12.13 -5.43
CA GLY A 87 -9.16 -13.06 -4.96
C GLY A 87 -9.60 -14.07 -6.02
N LEU A 88 -9.74 -13.66 -7.29
CA LEU A 88 -10.07 -14.58 -8.38
C LEU A 88 -8.93 -15.58 -8.64
N LEU A 89 -7.69 -15.11 -8.71
CA LEU A 89 -6.53 -15.96 -8.99
C LEU A 89 -6.23 -16.92 -7.84
N GLU A 90 -6.36 -16.49 -6.60
CA GLU A 90 -6.18 -17.32 -5.41
C GLU A 90 -7.28 -18.38 -5.32
N TYR A 91 -8.54 -18.01 -5.55
CA TYR A 91 -9.65 -18.95 -5.57
C TYR A 91 -9.45 -20.04 -6.63
N ASP A 92 -9.06 -19.65 -7.85
CA ASP A 92 -8.79 -20.60 -8.94
C ASP A 92 -7.58 -21.49 -8.62
N ALA A 93 -6.51 -20.92 -8.06
CA ALA A 93 -5.33 -21.67 -7.65
C ALA A 93 -5.67 -22.69 -6.55
N MET A 94 -6.43 -22.27 -5.53
CA MET A 94 -6.92 -23.14 -4.46
C MET A 94 -7.77 -24.29 -5.01
N ARG A 95 -8.71 -24.03 -5.95
CA ARG A 95 -9.53 -25.09 -6.55
C ARG A 95 -8.72 -26.10 -7.37
N ARG A 96 -7.66 -25.66 -8.05
CA ARG A 96 -6.88 -26.52 -8.96
C ARG A 96 -5.77 -27.29 -8.24
N LEU A 97 -5.11 -26.66 -7.27
CA LEU A 97 -3.94 -27.20 -6.59
C LEU A 97 -4.29 -27.84 -5.22
N GLY A 98 -5.49 -27.59 -4.70
CA GLY A 98 -5.96 -28.06 -3.39
C GLY A 98 -5.36 -27.29 -2.21
N THR A 99 -4.17 -26.72 -2.37
CA THR A 99 -3.51 -25.84 -1.40
C THR A 99 -2.78 -24.71 -2.13
N LEU A 100 -2.63 -23.56 -1.49
CA LEU A 100 -1.86 -22.42 -1.98
C LEU A 100 -0.83 -22.04 -0.91
N PRO A 101 0.47 -22.30 -1.12
CA PRO A 101 1.48 -21.87 -0.16
C PRO A 101 1.57 -20.35 -0.10
N MET A 102 2.07 -19.79 1.00
CA MET A 102 2.19 -18.33 1.20
C MET A 102 3.07 -17.63 0.15
N VAL A 103 4.00 -18.37 -0.47
CA VAL A 103 4.74 -17.88 -1.65
C VAL A 103 3.84 -17.67 -2.87
N GLY A 104 2.84 -18.53 -3.04
CA GLY A 104 1.83 -18.41 -4.09
C GLY A 104 0.89 -17.23 -3.85
N VAL A 105 0.43 -17.03 -2.60
CA VAL A 105 -0.34 -15.85 -2.18
C VAL A 105 0.45 -14.58 -2.48
N GLY A 106 1.67 -14.47 -1.94
CA GLY A 106 2.54 -13.32 -2.18
C GLY A 106 2.79 -13.05 -3.66
N LEU A 107 3.03 -14.10 -4.47
CA LEU A 107 3.18 -13.97 -5.92
C LEU A 107 1.90 -13.39 -6.57
N ILE A 108 0.74 -13.95 -6.28
CA ILE A 108 -0.52 -13.54 -6.89
C ILE A 108 -0.85 -12.11 -6.52
N GLU A 109 -0.78 -11.77 -5.24
CA GLU A 109 -1.16 -10.45 -4.80
C GLU A 109 -0.20 -9.36 -5.28
N GLU A 110 1.12 -9.59 -5.22
CA GLU A 110 2.07 -8.59 -5.70
C GLU A 110 1.94 -8.40 -7.22
N ALA A 111 1.58 -9.44 -7.98
CA ALA A 111 1.26 -9.29 -9.40
C ALA A 111 -0.03 -8.48 -9.61
N ALA A 112 -1.08 -8.76 -8.84
CA ALA A 112 -2.36 -8.05 -8.92
C ALA A 112 -2.20 -6.54 -8.66
N LYS A 113 -1.38 -6.17 -7.67
CA LYS A 113 -1.05 -4.77 -7.34
C LYS A 113 -0.35 -4.03 -8.50
N LEU A 114 0.31 -4.74 -9.42
CA LEU A 114 0.99 -4.11 -10.56
C LEU A 114 0.08 -3.86 -11.77
N VAL A 115 -1.18 -4.31 -11.77
CA VAL A 115 -2.13 -4.10 -12.88
C VAL A 115 -2.37 -2.60 -13.13
N VAL A 116 -2.69 -1.82 -12.10
CA VAL A 116 -2.94 -0.38 -12.24
C VAL A 116 -1.66 0.38 -12.67
N PRO A 117 -0.49 0.19 -12.03
CA PRO A 117 0.77 0.76 -12.51
C PRO A 117 1.08 0.39 -13.97
N ALA A 118 0.85 -0.86 -14.38
CA ALA A 118 1.05 -1.32 -15.76
C ALA A 118 0.14 -0.58 -16.75
N ILE A 119 -1.15 -0.43 -16.43
CA ILE A 119 -2.10 0.36 -17.24
C ILE A 119 -1.62 1.81 -17.39
N LEU A 120 -1.18 2.44 -16.29
CA LEU A 120 -0.70 3.82 -16.33
C LEU A 120 0.54 3.98 -17.22
N VAL A 121 1.50 3.05 -17.16
CA VAL A 121 2.68 3.15 -18.01
C VAL A 121 2.37 2.80 -19.47
N VAL A 122 1.51 1.84 -19.76
CA VAL A 122 1.20 1.40 -21.13
C VAL A 122 0.32 2.42 -21.86
N PHE A 123 -0.81 2.82 -21.27
CA PHE A 123 -1.80 3.65 -21.95
C PHE A 123 -1.62 5.16 -21.70
N PHE A 124 -1.01 5.53 -20.58
CA PHE A 124 -0.81 6.94 -20.18
C PHE A 124 0.67 7.27 -20.00
N GLY A 125 1.55 6.55 -20.71
CA GLY A 125 3.00 6.63 -20.55
C GLY A 125 3.57 8.04 -20.72
N HIS A 126 3.02 8.84 -21.63
CA HIS A 126 3.43 10.23 -21.86
C HIS A 126 3.33 11.11 -20.60
N ARG A 127 2.40 10.80 -19.69
CA ARG A 127 2.19 11.54 -18.44
C ARG A 127 3.00 10.96 -17.28
N TYR A 128 3.13 9.63 -17.23
CA TYR A 128 3.63 8.93 -16.02
C TYR A 128 5.04 8.37 -16.14
N ARG A 129 5.59 8.18 -17.34
CA ARG A 129 7.00 7.78 -17.57
C ARG A 129 7.93 9.01 -17.56
N THR A 130 7.83 9.85 -16.54
CA THR A 130 8.60 11.11 -16.46
C THR A 130 9.64 11.14 -15.35
N SER A 131 9.49 10.30 -14.32
CA SER A 131 10.41 10.28 -13.17
C SER A 131 10.29 8.93 -12.45
N ILE A 132 11.41 8.42 -11.97
CA ILE A 132 11.46 7.19 -11.17
C ILE A 132 10.73 7.39 -9.85
N GLY A 133 10.92 8.55 -9.22
CA GLY A 133 10.26 8.88 -7.96
C GLY A 133 8.73 8.94 -8.07
N ARG A 134 8.20 9.40 -9.21
CA ARG A 134 6.75 9.31 -9.49
C ARG A 134 6.25 7.87 -9.49
N GLY A 135 6.99 6.95 -10.10
CA GLY A 135 6.67 5.52 -10.08
C GLY A 135 6.59 4.94 -8.67
N ILE A 136 7.55 5.28 -7.81
CA ILE A 136 7.55 4.83 -6.41
C ILE A 136 6.30 5.33 -5.68
N VAL A 137 5.93 6.61 -5.83
CA VAL A 137 4.76 7.18 -5.17
C VAL A 137 3.45 6.57 -5.69
N ILE A 138 3.34 6.27 -7.00
CA ILE A 138 2.21 5.51 -7.57
C ILE A 138 2.12 4.13 -6.91
N GLY A 139 3.24 3.41 -6.84
CA GLY A 139 3.28 2.09 -6.21
C GLY A 139 2.88 2.11 -4.74
N VAL A 140 3.37 3.09 -3.98
CA VAL A 140 2.98 3.29 -2.57
C VAL A 140 1.47 3.52 -2.44
N ALA A 141 0.87 4.34 -3.31
CA ALA A 141 -0.57 4.61 -3.28
C ALA A 141 -1.40 3.36 -3.63
N VAL A 142 -0.99 2.61 -4.67
CA VAL A 142 -1.67 1.37 -5.08
C VAL A 142 -1.58 0.30 -3.98
N GLY A 143 -0.37 0.04 -3.46
CA GLY A 143 -0.16 -0.92 -2.37
C GLY A 143 -0.91 -0.53 -1.10
N THR A 144 -1.02 0.78 -0.82
CA THR A 144 -1.86 1.30 0.28
C THR A 144 -3.33 0.99 0.05
N GLY A 145 -3.85 1.26 -1.15
CA GLY A 145 -5.24 0.97 -1.50
C GLY A 145 -5.59 -0.50 -1.33
N PHE A 146 -4.70 -1.39 -1.78
CA PHE A 146 -4.83 -2.84 -1.57
C PHE A 146 -4.90 -3.16 -0.09
N ALA A 147 -3.91 -2.70 0.69
CA ALA A 147 -3.85 -2.97 2.12
C ALA A 147 -5.08 -2.50 2.89
N VAL A 148 -5.66 -1.34 2.51
CA VAL A 148 -6.88 -0.83 3.13
C VAL A 148 -8.03 -1.82 2.92
N LEU A 149 -8.32 -2.20 1.67
CA LEU A 149 -9.46 -3.06 1.37
C LEU A 149 -9.28 -4.49 1.90
N GLU A 150 -8.07 -5.01 1.80
CA GLU A 150 -7.73 -6.32 2.34
C GLU A 150 -7.86 -6.32 3.88
N THR A 151 -7.35 -5.28 4.56
CA THR A 151 -7.49 -5.12 6.02
C THR A 151 -8.95 -4.97 6.44
N MET A 152 -9.78 -4.28 5.64
CA MET A 152 -11.23 -4.24 5.88
C MET A 152 -11.84 -5.65 5.85
N GLY A 153 -11.44 -6.47 4.87
CA GLY A 153 -11.85 -7.87 4.77
C GLY A 153 -11.45 -8.69 6.01
N TYR A 154 -10.18 -8.62 6.43
CA TYR A 154 -9.72 -9.31 7.64
C TYR A 154 -10.44 -8.87 8.90
N ALA A 155 -10.66 -7.56 9.08
CA ALA A 155 -11.39 -7.04 10.23
C ALA A 155 -12.85 -7.50 10.25
N PHE A 156 -13.50 -7.54 9.08
CA PHE A 156 -14.85 -8.06 8.95
C PHE A 156 -14.94 -9.55 9.26
N VAL A 157 -14.00 -10.36 8.77
CA VAL A 157 -13.92 -11.80 9.10
C VAL A 157 -13.68 -12.00 10.60
N ALA A 158 -12.78 -11.22 11.21
CA ALA A 158 -12.54 -11.26 12.66
C ALA A 158 -13.81 -10.92 13.46
N LEU A 159 -14.58 -9.93 13.03
CA LEU A 159 -15.86 -9.58 13.63
C LEU A 159 -16.86 -10.73 13.55
N LEU A 160 -17.00 -11.37 12.39
CA LEU A 160 -17.92 -12.50 12.19
C LEU A 160 -17.52 -13.73 13.03
N GLN A 161 -16.25 -14.11 12.99
CA GLN A 161 -15.73 -15.29 13.71
C GLN A 161 -15.76 -15.12 15.22
N SER A 162 -15.77 -13.88 15.71
CA SER A 162 -15.86 -13.55 17.12
C SER A 162 -17.28 -13.24 17.61
N ASN A 163 -18.30 -13.54 16.79
CA ASN A 163 -19.71 -13.27 17.09
C ASN A 163 -20.01 -11.78 17.40
N GLY A 164 -19.39 -10.86 16.64
CA GLY A 164 -19.61 -9.42 16.77
C GLY A 164 -18.71 -8.73 17.80
N ASN A 165 -17.62 -9.35 18.25
CA ASN A 165 -16.69 -8.72 19.18
C ASN A 165 -15.90 -7.60 18.50
N VAL A 166 -16.17 -6.36 18.91
CA VAL A 166 -15.53 -5.14 18.41
C VAL A 166 -14.01 -5.20 18.58
N GLY A 167 -13.54 -5.64 19.75
CA GLY A 167 -12.12 -5.69 20.09
C GLY A 167 -11.31 -6.63 19.18
N ALA A 168 -11.92 -7.71 18.68
CA ALA A 168 -11.25 -8.61 17.74
C ALA A 168 -11.01 -7.94 16.37
N ALA A 169 -12.00 -7.18 15.88
CA ALA A 169 -11.86 -6.37 14.68
C ALA A 169 -10.83 -5.24 14.90
N GLU A 170 -10.89 -4.54 16.03
CA GLU A 170 -9.96 -3.47 16.38
C GLU A 170 -8.50 -3.94 16.46
N GLN A 171 -8.24 -5.10 17.08
CA GLN A 171 -6.89 -5.66 17.14
C GLN A 171 -6.34 -5.93 15.73
N THR A 172 -7.20 -6.44 14.84
CA THR A 172 -6.84 -6.68 13.43
C THR A 172 -6.55 -5.36 12.70
N LEU A 173 -7.43 -4.37 12.85
CA LEU A 173 -7.27 -3.03 12.27
C LEU A 173 -5.99 -2.35 12.78
N PHE A 174 -5.70 -2.45 14.07
CA PHE A 174 -4.52 -1.86 14.68
C PHE A 174 -3.23 -2.46 14.11
N ILE A 175 -3.10 -3.78 14.14
CA ILE A 175 -1.87 -4.46 13.68
C ILE A 175 -1.67 -4.24 12.18
N ARG A 176 -2.69 -4.55 11.36
CA ARG A 176 -2.57 -4.47 9.90
C ARG A 176 -2.52 -3.03 9.40
N GLY A 177 -3.34 -2.14 9.96
CA GLY A 177 -3.38 -0.72 9.61
C GLY A 177 -2.08 0.01 9.97
N LEU A 178 -1.51 -0.27 11.15
CA LEU A 178 -0.25 0.35 11.57
C LEU A 178 0.93 -0.10 10.72
N LEU A 179 0.95 -1.38 10.34
CA LEU A 179 2.11 -1.99 9.71
C LEU A 179 2.04 -1.98 8.17
N SER A 180 0.88 -1.74 7.56
CA SER A 180 0.75 -1.73 6.10
C SER A 180 1.61 -0.69 5.35
N PRO A 181 1.99 0.48 5.92
CA PRO A 181 3.02 1.33 5.32
C PRO A 181 4.36 0.62 5.11
N ALA A 182 4.73 -0.26 6.04
CA ALA A 182 5.94 -1.06 6.00
C ALA A 182 5.73 -2.42 5.30
N GLY A 183 4.49 -2.79 5.01
CA GLY A 183 4.11 -3.94 4.20
C GLY A 183 3.80 -3.54 2.76
N HIS A 184 2.57 -3.81 2.31
CA HIS A 184 2.11 -3.61 0.93
C HIS A 184 2.51 -2.28 0.31
N ALA A 185 2.41 -1.15 1.03
CA ALA A 185 2.77 0.15 0.48
C ALA A 185 4.26 0.22 0.10
N ALA A 186 5.15 -0.30 0.95
CA ALA A 186 6.58 -0.37 0.67
C ALA A 186 6.90 -1.39 -0.43
N TRP A 187 6.31 -2.59 -0.37
CA TRP A 187 6.56 -3.65 -1.34
C TRP A 187 6.16 -3.26 -2.76
N THR A 188 4.95 -2.73 -2.94
CA THR A 188 4.49 -2.24 -4.25
C THR A 188 5.28 -1.01 -4.70
N GLY A 189 5.69 -0.14 -3.77
CA GLY A 189 6.60 0.97 -4.04
C GLY A 189 7.96 0.52 -4.59
N LEU A 190 8.54 -0.55 -4.03
CA LEU A 190 9.79 -1.15 -4.49
C LEU A 190 9.65 -1.86 -5.84
N ALA A 191 8.56 -2.60 -6.06
CA ALA A 191 8.27 -3.19 -7.36
C ALA A 191 8.13 -2.09 -8.44
N CYS A 192 7.41 -1.01 -8.13
CA CYS A 192 7.28 0.13 -9.03
C CYS A 192 8.59 0.90 -9.22
N TRP A 193 9.49 0.91 -8.23
CA TRP A 193 10.84 1.44 -8.39
C TRP A 193 11.62 0.70 -9.49
N GLY A 194 11.57 -0.63 -9.47
CA GLY A 194 12.15 -1.48 -10.51
C GLY A 194 11.48 -1.26 -11.87
N LEU A 195 10.15 -1.29 -11.89
CA LEU A 195 9.35 -1.11 -13.11
C LEU A 195 9.65 0.23 -13.77
N TRP A 196 9.65 1.34 -13.02
CA TRP A 196 9.90 2.66 -13.61
C TRP A 196 11.32 2.81 -14.15
N ARG A 197 12.32 2.21 -13.49
CA ARG A 197 13.69 2.16 -14.03
C ARG A 197 13.75 1.44 -15.37
N PHE A 198 12.98 0.37 -15.52
CA PHE A 198 12.89 -0.39 -16.77
C PHE A 198 12.11 0.36 -17.86
N VAL A 199 10.91 0.88 -17.58
CA VAL A 199 10.09 1.53 -18.63
C VAL A 199 10.66 2.87 -19.12
N LEU A 200 11.52 3.52 -18.33
CA LEU A 200 12.23 4.75 -18.73
C LEU A 200 13.41 4.47 -19.66
N GLU A 201 14.16 3.39 -19.42
CA GLU A 201 15.21 2.93 -20.36
C GLU A 201 15.17 1.40 -20.47
N PRO A 202 14.46 0.85 -21.46
CA PRO A 202 14.26 -0.59 -21.58
C PRO A 202 15.56 -1.31 -21.94
N THR A 203 16.16 -1.96 -20.95
CA THR A 203 17.36 -2.81 -21.12
C THR A 203 17.18 -4.12 -20.37
N GLY A 204 17.81 -5.21 -20.82
CA GLY A 204 17.73 -6.51 -20.14
C GLY A 204 18.17 -6.45 -18.67
N LYS A 205 19.21 -5.67 -18.35
CA LYS A 205 19.66 -5.43 -16.97
C LYS A 205 18.59 -4.76 -16.11
N ARG A 206 17.86 -3.77 -16.65
CA ARG A 206 16.79 -3.07 -15.91
C ARG A 206 15.55 -3.93 -15.78
N PHE A 207 15.25 -4.77 -16.78
CA PHE A 207 14.19 -5.78 -16.68
C PHE A 207 14.48 -6.80 -15.58
N ALA A 208 15.70 -7.37 -15.55
CA ALA A 208 16.12 -8.26 -14.47
C ALA A 208 16.08 -7.56 -13.11
N GLY A 209 16.44 -6.27 -13.05
CA GLY A 209 16.30 -5.45 -11.85
C GLY A 209 14.86 -5.27 -11.38
N PHE A 210 13.90 -5.13 -12.29
CA PHE A 210 12.47 -5.12 -11.97
C PHE A 210 12.01 -6.47 -11.41
N LEU A 211 12.35 -7.58 -12.08
CA LEU A 211 12.03 -8.92 -11.58
C LEU A 211 12.63 -9.19 -10.19
N GLY A 212 13.85 -8.70 -9.93
CA GLY A 212 14.47 -8.78 -8.61
C GLY A 212 13.72 -8.00 -7.53
N MET A 213 13.23 -6.80 -7.83
CA MET A 213 12.40 -6.03 -6.87
C MET A 213 11.04 -6.69 -6.64
N TYR A 214 10.44 -7.26 -7.68
CA TYR A 214 9.21 -8.03 -7.57
C TYR A 214 9.40 -9.29 -6.71
N ALA A 215 10.44 -10.09 -6.99
CA ALA A 215 10.76 -11.28 -6.20
C ALA A 215 11.04 -10.93 -4.73
N LEU A 216 11.69 -9.80 -4.47
CA LEU A 216 11.91 -9.30 -3.11
C LEU A 216 10.59 -8.92 -2.41
N ALA A 217 9.68 -8.24 -3.11
CA ALA A 217 8.35 -7.93 -2.59
C ALA A 217 7.59 -9.21 -2.21
N VAL A 218 7.57 -10.21 -3.10
CA VAL A 218 6.97 -11.53 -2.84
C VAL A 218 7.61 -12.19 -1.62
N ALA A 219 8.93 -12.21 -1.52
CA ALA A 219 9.63 -12.83 -0.39
C ALA A 219 9.30 -12.16 0.95
N LEU A 220 9.30 -10.82 0.99
CA LEU A 220 8.96 -10.05 2.20
C LEU A 220 7.51 -10.30 2.62
N HIS A 221 6.61 -10.33 1.64
CA HIS A 221 5.19 -10.59 1.85
C HIS A 221 4.93 -12.02 2.36
N SER A 222 5.46 -13.03 1.69
CA SER A 222 5.29 -14.42 2.13
C SER A 222 5.93 -14.69 3.48
N THR A 223 7.00 -13.97 3.84
CA THR A 223 7.60 -14.02 5.18
C THR A 223 6.67 -13.40 6.23
N TRP A 224 6.04 -12.27 5.89
CA TRP A 224 5.07 -11.59 6.74
C TRP A 224 3.90 -12.50 7.09
N ASP A 225 3.28 -13.12 6.08
CA ASP A 225 2.10 -13.98 6.27
C ASP A 225 2.45 -15.36 6.83
N GLY A 226 3.55 -15.96 6.35
CA GLY A 226 3.89 -17.34 6.68
C GLY A 226 4.53 -17.51 8.06
N ILE A 227 5.40 -16.60 8.48
CA ILE A 227 6.07 -16.70 9.79
C ILE A 227 5.27 -15.93 10.84
N GLY A 228 4.85 -14.70 10.50
CA GLY A 228 4.13 -13.83 11.43
C GLY A 228 4.91 -13.48 12.71
N GLY A 229 4.22 -12.78 13.62
CA GLY A 229 4.75 -12.45 14.94
C GLY A 229 5.59 -11.18 15.03
N ARG A 230 5.73 -10.66 16.26
CA ARG A 230 6.27 -9.31 16.53
C ARG A 230 7.68 -9.09 15.99
N ILE A 231 8.58 -10.06 16.16
CA ILE A 231 9.97 -9.97 15.71
C ILE A 231 10.02 -9.94 14.18
N THR A 232 9.31 -10.87 13.52
CA THR A 232 9.21 -10.93 12.06
C THR A 232 8.67 -9.61 11.51
N TYR A 233 7.58 -9.09 12.08
CA TYR A 233 6.99 -7.84 11.65
C TYR A 233 7.94 -6.65 11.79
N ALA A 234 8.70 -6.58 12.89
CA ALA A 234 9.70 -5.55 13.09
C ALA A 234 10.84 -5.64 12.06
N VAL A 235 11.38 -6.84 11.81
CA VAL A 235 12.47 -7.07 10.86
C VAL A 235 12.04 -6.80 9.42
N VAL A 236 10.93 -7.41 8.98
CA VAL A 236 10.37 -7.20 7.63
C VAL A 236 10.02 -5.73 7.43
N GLY A 237 9.41 -5.09 8.43
CA GLY A 237 9.05 -3.68 8.35
C GLY A 237 10.28 -2.76 8.24
N ALA A 238 11.33 -3.02 9.04
CA ALA A 238 12.57 -2.26 9.00
C ALA A 238 13.28 -2.38 7.64
N ILE A 239 13.35 -3.59 7.10
CA ILE A 239 13.91 -3.84 5.76
C ILE A 239 13.09 -3.09 4.70
N SER A 240 11.77 -3.23 4.74
CA SER A 240 10.87 -2.68 3.73
C SER A 240 10.90 -1.15 3.69
N ILE A 241 10.80 -0.50 4.85
CA ILE A 241 10.92 0.96 4.95
C ILE A 241 12.33 1.43 4.61
N GLY A 242 13.37 0.75 5.08
CA GLY A 242 14.76 1.10 4.77
C GLY A 242 15.04 1.09 3.27
N LEU A 243 14.60 0.03 2.58
CA LEU A 243 14.72 -0.10 1.13
C LEU A 243 13.89 0.94 0.38
N LEU A 244 12.65 1.20 0.81
CA LEU A 244 11.79 2.21 0.19
C LEU A 244 12.43 3.60 0.28
N LEU A 245 12.93 3.97 1.47
CA LEU A 245 13.62 5.24 1.69
C LEU A 245 14.91 5.33 0.88
N TYR A 246 15.65 4.23 0.77
CA TYR A 246 16.82 4.15 -0.10
C TYR A 246 16.45 4.36 -1.58
N GLY A 247 15.38 3.72 -2.05
CA GLY A 247 14.88 3.87 -3.41
C GLY A 247 14.44 5.30 -3.73
N LEU A 248 13.69 5.93 -2.81
CA LEU A 248 13.32 7.34 -2.90
C LEU A 248 14.55 8.25 -2.94
N ARG A 249 15.53 8.08 -2.04
CA ARG A 249 16.77 8.88 -2.04
C ARG A 249 17.56 8.72 -3.35
N ARG A 250 17.64 7.50 -3.90
CA ARG A 250 18.33 7.26 -5.18
C ARG A 250 17.60 7.94 -6.34
N ALA A 251 16.27 7.87 -6.35
CA ALA A 251 15.46 8.58 -7.34
C ALA A 251 15.66 10.10 -7.25
N GLN A 252 15.77 10.67 -6.04
CA GLN A 252 16.09 12.09 -5.88
C GLN A 252 17.43 12.44 -6.51
N ARG A 253 18.48 11.67 -6.20
CA ARG A 253 19.84 11.93 -6.71
C ARG A 253 19.93 11.83 -8.23
N ALA A 254 19.26 10.84 -8.83
CA ALA A 254 19.27 10.64 -10.28
C ALA A 254 18.57 11.78 -11.05
N GLU A 255 17.70 12.54 -10.37
CA GLU A 255 16.90 13.61 -10.96
C GLU A 255 17.33 15.01 -10.50
N VAL A 256 18.49 15.13 -9.83
CA VAL A 256 19.18 16.42 -9.66
C VAL A 256 19.99 16.66 -10.94
N PRO A 257 19.73 17.76 -11.70
CA PRO A 257 20.64 18.13 -12.78
C PRO A 257 22.03 18.34 -12.18
N ALA A 258 23.06 17.75 -12.81
CA ALA A 258 24.44 18.03 -12.42
C ALA A 258 24.62 19.54 -12.43
N THR A 259 24.96 20.12 -11.27
CA THR A 259 25.32 21.53 -11.19
C THR A 259 26.58 21.68 -12.04
N VAL A 260 26.42 22.25 -13.24
CA VAL A 260 27.51 22.77 -14.07
C VAL A 260 28.03 24.04 -13.41
#